data_AF-A0A931RB64-F1
#
_entry.id   AF-A0A931RB64-F1
#
_cell.length_a   1.000
_cell.length_b   1.000
_cell.length_c   1.000
_cell.angle_alpha   90.00
_cell.angle_beta   90.00
_cell.angle_gamma   90.00
#
_symmetry.space_group_name_H-M   'P 1'
#
loop_
_entity.id
_entity.type
_entity.pdbx_description
1 polymer ?
#
loop_
_entity_poly.entity_id
_entity_poly.type
_entity_poly.pdbx_seq_one_letter_code
_entity_poly.pdbx_strand_id
1 'polypeptide(L)'
;MPTSWVIWVEVYGWFAVLVLASYIFADRDNMLTVAQMQSKGAGFQKGIPLLGHWAAAYLDFILPILLATLVAKYGAGWGLKQIAVIGIIALVFSAVMHWTYIQGGLKFPEAQTYGGHLTPAGWEHVVYMGAAFAIIGLFYLATPHPDPFWVYLTAAWLWVHVVIGVHAPMKLSGATWFPYHGVLDVGTLAPVGGVAAILAGFSWWALR
;
A
#
# COMPACT_ATOMS: atom_id res chain seq x y z
N MET A 1 -17.13 -3.68 -26.44
CA MET A 1 -16.54 -3.82 -25.09
C MET A 1 -15.11 -3.30 -25.17
N PRO A 2 -14.62 -2.53 -24.19
CA PRO A 2 -13.22 -2.08 -24.16
C PRO A 2 -12.28 -3.29 -24.26
N THR A 3 -11.15 -3.14 -24.93
CA THR A 3 -10.12 -4.20 -24.93
C THR A 3 -9.47 -4.28 -23.56
N SER A 4 -8.88 -5.42 -23.22
CA SER A 4 -8.15 -5.60 -21.94
C SER A 4 -7.06 -4.54 -21.75
N TRP A 5 -6.45 -4.07 -22.84
CA TRP A 5 -5.48 -2.97 -22.83
C TRP A 5 -6.08 -1.63 -22.38
N VAL A 6 -7.28 -1.27 -22.85
CA VAL A 6 -7.94 -0.01 -22.44
C VAL A 6 -8.24 -0.03 -20.94
N ILE A 7 -8.81 -1.12 -20.44
CA ILE A 7 -9.09 -1.31 -19.00
C ILE A 7 -7.79 -1.20 -18.19
N TRP A 8 -6.72 -1.84 -18.68
CA TRP A 8 -5.42 -1.78 -18.01
C TRP A 8 -4.90 -0.34 -17.90
N VAL A 9 -4.92 0.41 -19.02
CA VAL A 9 -4.46 1.82 -19.06
C VAL A 9 -5.29 2.70 -18.16
N GLU A 10 -6.63 2.52 -18.14
CA GLU A 10 -7.51 3.29 -17.27
C GLU A 10 -7.22 3.02 -15.79
N VAL A 11 -7.16 1.75 -15.38
CA VAL A 11 -6.90 1.38 -13.98
C VAL A 11 -5.52 1.86 -13.54
N TYR A 12 -4.49 1.58 -14.33
CA TYR A 12 -3.14 2.04 -14.04
C TYR A 12 -3.06 3.56 -13.99
N GLY A 13 -3.70 4.25 -14.93
CA GLY A 13 -3.74 5.71 -15.01
C GLY A 13 -4.34 6.33 -13.75
N TRP A 14 -5.45 5.79 -13.24
CA TRP A 14 -6.05 6.24 -11.97
C TRP A 14 -5.11 6.06 -10.78
N PHE A 15 -4.47 4.89 -10.66
CA PHE A 15 -3.48 4.67 -9.61
C PHE A 15 -2.27 5.60 -9.75
N ALA A 16 -1.78 5.83 -10.97
CA ALA A 16 -0.67 6.75 -11.21
C ALA A 16 -1.02 8.19 -10.80
N VAL A 17 -2.24 8.64 -11.06
CA VAL A 17 -2.73 9.96 -10.60
C VAL A 17 -2.75 10.03 -9.08
N LEU A 18 -3.22 8.98 -8.40
CA LEU A 18 -3.25 8.89 -6.95
C LEU A 18 -1.84 9.00 -6.35
N VAL A 19 -0.89 8.20 -6.87
CA VAL A 19 0.52 8.26 -6.47
C VAL A 19 1.13 9.64 -6.70
N LEU A 20 0.91 10.24 -7.87
CA LEU A 20 1.39 11.60 -8.14
C LEU A 20 0.80 12.63 -7.16
N ALA A 21 -0.46 12.47 -6.77
CA ALA A 21 -1.08 13.32 -5.77
C ALA A 21 -0.40 13.17 -4.39
N SER A 22 -0.04 11.95 -3.96
CA SER A 22 0.72 11.74 -2.71
C SER A 22 2.04 12.51 -2.72
N TYR A 23 2.77 12.48 -3.85
CA TYR A 23 4.02 13.19 -4.02
C TYR A 23 3.84 14.71 -3.96
N ILE A 24 2.82 15.25 -4.64
CA ILE A 24 2.49 16.69 -4.60
C ILE A 24 2.13 17.12 -3.18
N PHE A 25 1.31 16.34 -2.47
CA PHE A 25 0.90 16.66 -1.10
C PHE A 25 2.07 16.56 -0.12
N ALA A 26 2.93 15.54 -0.24
CA ALA A 26 4.11 15.42 0.59
C ALA A 26 5.12 16.56 0.34
N ASP A 27 5.31 16.98 -0.91
CA ASP A 27 6.19 18.10 -1.25
C ASP A 27 5.68 19.42 -0.65
N ARG A 28 4.39 19.72 -0.86
CA ARG A 28 3.73 20.91 -0.32
C ARG A 28 3.87 20.99 1.21
N ASP A 29 3.83 19.84 1.88
CA ASP A 29 3.91 19.76 3.34
C ASP A 29 5.36 19.60 3.84
N ASN A 30 6.39 19.74 2.99
CA ASN A 30 7.81 19.54 3.33
C ASN A 30 8.11 18.15 3.93
N MET A 31 7.46 17.11 3.44
CA MET A 31 7.63 15.71 3.86
C MET A 31 8.11 14.79 2.73
N LEU A 32 8.43 15.31 1.54
CA LEU A 32 8.87 14.50 0.39
C LEU A 32 10.29 13.95 0.58
N THR A 33 11.24 14.78 1.03
CA THR A 33 12.65 14.41 1.23
C THR A 33 13.10 14.52 2.68
N VAL A 34 14.22 13.87 3.02
CA VAL A 34 14.86 14.01 4.35
C VAL A 34 15.19 15.47 4.64
N ALA A 35 15.76 16.19 3.66
CA ALA A 35 16.16 17.59 3.82
C ALA A 35 14.95 18.51 4.10
N GLN A 36 13.83 18.32 3.40
CA GLN A 36 12.60 19.08 3.65
C GLN A 36 12.02 18.77 5.03
N MET A 37 11.96 17.49 5.41
CA MET A 37 11.44 17.08 6.71
C MET A 37 12.30 17.65 7.85
N GLN A 38 13.62 17.67 7.69
CA GLN A 38 14.56 18.25 8.64
C GLN A 38 14.54 19.78 8.68
N SER A 39 14.13 20.46 7.59
CA SER A 39 14.00 21.92 7.57
C SER A 39 12.63 22.41 8.04
N LYS A 40 11.67 21.51 8.27
CA LYS A 40 10.30 21.84 8.67
C LYS A 40 10.23 22.34 10.12
N GLY A 41 10.01 23.64 10.30
CA GLY A 41 9.65 24.28 11.58
C GLY A 41 10.61 23.96 12.71
N ALA A 42 10.24 23.00 13.57
CA ALA A 42 11.02 22.53 14.72
C ALA A 42 12.20 21.59 14.35
N GLY A 43 12.34 21.22 13.07
CA GLY A 43 13.45 20.42 12.55
C GLY A 43 13.42 18.98 13.03
N PHE A 44 12.64 18.13 12.37
CA PHE A 44 12.55 16.72 12.70
C PHE A 44 13.87 16.00 12.44
N GLN A 45 14.56 15.58 13.51
CA GLN A 45 15.84 14.88 13.40
C GLN A 45 15.70 13.48 12.78
N LYS A 46 14.56 12.83 13.04
CA LYS A 46 14.21 11.52 12.51
C LYS A 46 12.78 11.50 11.99
N GLY A 47 12.55 10.68 10.99
CA GLY A 47 11.24 10.51 10.39
C GLY A 47 11.31 9.69 9.12
N ILE A 48 10.17 9.57 8.44
CA ILE A 48 10.05 8.76 7.23
C ILE A 48 9.47 9.65 6.13
N PRO A 49 10.32 10.39 5.38
CA PRO A 49 9.85 11.19 4.26
C PRO A 49 9.38 10.28 3.12
N LEU A 50 8.56 10.80 2.20
CA LEU A 50 7.93 9.98 1.16
C LEU A 50 8.98 9.28 0.28
N LEU A 51 10.06 9.94 -0.14
CA LEU A 51 11.14 9.28 -0.89
C LEU A 51 11.99 8.33 -0.03
N GLY A 52 12.00 8.53 1.29
CA GLY A 52 12.66 7.63 2.25
C GLY A 52 11.81 6.39 2.56
N HIS A 53 10.51 6.46 2.29
CA HIS A 53 9.62 5.33 2.09
C HIS A 53 10.11 4.66 0.79
N TRP A 54 11.07 3.73 0.83
CA TRP A 54 11.47 2.94 -0.36
C TRP A 54 10.26 2.25 -1.01
N ALA A 55 9.19 2.09 -0.22
CA ALA A 55 7.84 1.81 -0.62
C ALA A 55 7.27 2.80 -1.67
N ALA A 56 7.44 4.10 -1.54
CA ALA A 56 6.86 5.06 -2.49
C ALA A 56 7.42 4.94 -3.91
N ALA A 57 8.72 4.68 -4.07
CA ALA A 57 9.30 4.53 -5.40
C ALA A 57 9.07 3.13 -5.99
N TYR A 58 9.16 2.07 -5.19
CA TYR A 58 9.10 0.68 -5.67
C TYR A 58 7.71 0.07 -5.56
N LEU A 59 6.96 0.36 -4.50
CA LEU A 59 5.63 -0.21 -4.27
C LEU A 59 4.53 0.60 -4.95
N ASP A 60 4.58 1.93 -4.86
CA ASP A 60 3.46 2.74 -5.34
C ASP A 60 3.34 2.70 -6.86
N PHE A 61 4.43 2.49 -7.61
CA PHE A 61 4.39 2.34 -9.07
C PHE A 61 4.24 0.91 -9.57
N ILE A 62 4.76 -0.09 -8.83
CA ILE A 62 4.69 -1.48 -9.30
C ILE A 62 3.42 -2.19 -8.84
N LEU A 63 2.89 -1.89 -7.65
CA LEU A 63 1.61 -2.46 -7.22
C LEU A 63 0.48 -2.14 -8.22
N PRO A 64 0.33 -0.91 -8.75
CA PRO A 64 -0.66 -0.60 -9.78
C PRO A 64 -0.54 -1.44 -11.04
N ILE A 65 0.66 -1.83 -11.45
CA ILE A 65 0.86 -2.71 -12.61
C ILE A 65 0.20 -4.06 -12.36
N LEU A 66 0.41 -4.64 -11.17
CA LEU A 66 -0.25 -5.88 -10.77
C LEU A 66 -1.77 -5.70 -10.71
N LEU A 67 -2.24 -4.66 -10.02
CA LEU A 67 -3.68 -4.39 -9.85
C LEU A 67 -4.39 -4.19 -11.19
N ALA A 68 -3.84 -3.34 -12.07
CA ALA A 68 -4.36 -3.12 -13.42
C ALA A 68 -4.39 -4.42 -14.24
N THR A 69 -3.37 -5.27 -14.10
CA THR A 69 -3.31 -6.57 -14.76
C THR A 69 -4.41 -7.51 -14.27
N LEU A 70 -4.66 -7.56 -12.95
CA LEU A 70 -5.73 -8.36 -12.37
C LEU A 70 -7.11 -7.88 -12.84
N VAL A 71 -7.36 -6.57 -12.83
CA VAL A 71 -8.63 -6.00 -13.32
C VAL A 71 -8.82 -6.26 -14.82
N ALA A 72 -7.79 -6.07 -15.63
CA ALA A 72 -7.86 -6.30 -17.07
C ALA A 72 -8.12 -7.78 -17.43
N LYS A 73 -7.59 -8.71 -16.63
CA LYS A 73 -7.71 -10.15 -16.87
C LYS A 73 -9.00 -10.76 -16.29
N TYR A 74 -9.41 -10.31 -15.10
CA TYR A 74 -10.51 -10.96 -14.34
C TYR A 74 -11.70 -10.05 -14.07
N GLY A 75 -11.56 -8.73 -14.25
CA GLY A 75 -12.56 -7.74 -13.82
C GLY A 75 -13.92 -7.89 -14.50
N ALA A 76 -13.96 -8.40 -15.73
CA ALA A 76 -15.22 -8.68 -16.43
C ALA A 76 -16.07 -9.77 -15.75
N GLY A 77 -15.47 -10.63 -14.93
CA GLY A 77 -16.17 -11.69 -14.19
C GLY A 77 -16.74 -11.23 -12.85
N TRP A 78 -16.42 -10.03 -12.38
CA TRP A 78 -16.87 -9.54 -11.08
C TRP A 78 -18.26 -8.90 -11.16
N GLY A 79 -19.16 -9.32 -10.29
CA GLY A 79 -20.49 -8.73 -10.18
C GLY A 79 -20.46 -7.38 -9.45
N LEU A 80 -21.33 -6.45 -9.85
CA LEU A 80 -21.44 -5.13 -9.20
C LEU A 80 -21.67 -5.21 -7.69
N LYS A 81 -22.46 -6.18 -7.23
CA LYS A 81 -22.68 -6.41 -5.80
C LYS A 81 -21.39 -6.79 -5.07
N GLN A 82 -20.55 -7.64 -5.67
CA GLN A 82 -19.27 -8.03 -5.09
C GLN A 82 -18.32 -6.84 -5.04
N ILE A 83 -18.25 -6.06 -6.13
CA ILE A 83 -17.43 -4.84 -6.20
C ILE A 83 -17.84 -3.86 -5.11
N ALA A 84 -19.15 -3.60 -4.93
CA ALA A 84 -19.63 -2.68 -3.91
C ALA A 84 -19.34 -3.16 -2.48
N VAL A 85 -19.65 -4.42 -2.18
CA VAL A 85 -19.47 -4.98 -0.82
C VAL A 85 -17.99 -5.06 -0.45
N ILE A 86 -17.16 -5.63 -1.33
CA ILE A 86 -15.71 -5.75 -1.10
C ILE A 86 -15.07 -4.37 -1.07
N GLY A 87 -15.50 -3.43 -1.92
CA GLY A 87 -15.02 -2.05 -1.93
C GLY A 87 -15.25 -1.33 -0.60
N ILE A 88 -16.45 -1.44 -0.03
CA ILE A 88 -16.75 -0.83 1.29
C ILE A 88 -15.89 -1.46 2.38
N ILE A 89 -15.81 -2.79 2.43
CA ILE A 89 -15.02 -3.52 3.43
C ILE A 89 -13.54 -3.11 3.33
N ALA A 90 -13.01 -3.05 2.10
CA ALA A 90 -11.63 -2.69 1.83
C ALA A 90 -11.30 -1.25 2.24
N LEU A 91 -12.20 -0.30 1.97
CA LEU A 91 -12.01 1.09 2.39
C LEU A 91 -12.05 1.24 3.91
N VAL A 92 -12.99 0.57 4.58
CA VAL A 92 -13.06 0.55 6.05
C VAL A 92 -11.79 -0.06 6.64
N PHE A 93 -11.33 -1.19 6.09
CA PHE A 93 -10.10 -1.84 6.51
C PHE A 93 -8.88 -0.93 6.33
N SER A 94 -8.77 -0.26 5.18
CA SER A 94 -7.72 0.75 4.93
C SER A 94 -7.76 1.89 5.95
N ALA A 95 -8.94 2.45 6.22
CA ALA A 95 -9.09 3.52 7.20
C ALA A 95 -8.69 3.09 8.62
N VAL A 96 -9.05 1.87 9.04
CA VAL A 96 -8.66 1.32 10.34
C VAL A 96 -7.15 1.11 10.43
N MET A 97 -6.50 0.61 9.38
CA MET A 97 -5.04 0.50 9.34
C MET A 97 -4.37 1.86 9.48
N HIS A 98 -4.83 2.87 8.74
CA HIS A 98 -4.28 4.22 8.81
C HIS A 98 -4.51 4.89 10.17
N TRP A 99 -5.58 4.55 10.88
CA TRP A 99 -5.75 4.96 12.28
C TRP A 99 -4.62 4.46 13.18
N THR A 100 -4.08 3.27 12.93
CA THR A 100 -2.90 2.77 13.67
C THR A 100 -1.64 3.55 13.32
N TYR A 101 -1.53 4.07 12.09
CA TYR A 101 -0.39 4.88 11.65
C TYR A 101 -0.36 6.22 12.38
N ILE A 102 -1.53 6.81 12.67
CA ILE A 102 -1.62 8.03 13.48
C ILE A 102 -0.86 7.90 14.81
N GLN A 103 -0.94 6.74 15.46
CA GLN A 103 -0.21 6.47 16.71
C GLN A 103 1.31 6.43 16.50
N GLY A 104 1.77 5.95 15.34
CA GLY A 104 3.18 6.02 14.92
C GLY A 104 3.62 7.47 14.64
N GLY A 105 2.78 8.23 13.93
CA GLY A 105 2.99 9.64 13.59
C GLY A 105 3.09 10.60 14.78
N LEU A 106 2.58 10.19 15.95
CA LEU A 106 2.79 10.88 17.22
C LEU A 106 4.24 10.75 17.73
N LYS A 107 4.92 9.64 17.42
CA LYS A 107 6.29 9.36 17.87
C LYS A 107 7.32 9.84 16.87
N PHE A 108 7.09 9.56 15.59
CA PHE A 108 7.98 9.94 14.50
C PHE A 108 7.15 10.46 13.33
N PRO A 109 7.50 11.62 12.76
CA PRO A 109 6.80 12.14 11.60
C PRO A 109 7.03 11.22 10.40
N GLU A 110 5.98 11.02 9.64
CA GLU A 110 5.97 10.25 8.41
C GLU A 110 5.16 11.02 7.37
N ALA A 111 5.42 10.80 6.09
CA ALA A 111 4.77 11.57 5.03
C ALA A 111 3.23 11.47 5.07
N GLN A 112 2.71 10.33 5.49
CA GLN A 112 1.27 10.06 5.59
C GLN A 112 0.67 10.47 6.95
N THR A 113 1.49 10.63 7.99
CA THR A 113 1.01 10.95 9.35
C THR A 113 2.04 11.73 10.18
N TYR A 114 1.60 12.83 10.79
CA TYR A 114 2.40 13.53 11.80
C TYR A 114 1.49 14.26 12.78
N GLY A 115 1.95 14.49 14.01
CA GLY A 115 1.21 15.33 14.98
C GLY A 115 -0.18 14.79 15.32
N GLY A 116 -0.36 13.46 15.31
CA GLY A 116 -1.63 12.82 15.71
C GLY A 116 -2.74 12.89 14.67
N HIS A 117 -2.43 13.14 13.40
CA HIS A 117 -3.41 13.14 12.32
C HIS A 117 -2.81 12.63 11.01
N LEU A 118 -3.68 12.22 10.09
CA LEU A 118 -3.30 11.93 8.70
C LEU A 118 -3.04 13.23 7.95
N THR A 119 -1.96 13.24 7.18
CA THR A 119 -1.70 14.32 6.22
C THR A 119 -2.61 14.17 5.01
N PRO A 120 -2.66 15.15 4.10
CA PRO A 120 -3.35 14.99 2.83
C PRO A 120 -2.79 13.84 1.97
N ALA A 121 -1.48 13.59 2.02
CA ALA A 121 -0.88 12.39 1.43
C ALA A 121 -1.37 11.11 2.12
N GLY A 122 -1.57 11.13 3.44
CA GLY A 122 -2.13 10.00 4.18
C GLY A 122 -3.59 9.71 3.82
N TRP A 123 -4.42 10.74 3.64
CA TRP A 123 -5.81 10.55 3.19
C TRP A 123 -5.92 10.03 1.77
N GLU A 124 -5.06 10.50 0.87
CA GLU A 124 -4.94 9.93 -0.47
C GLU A 124 -4.55 8.45 -0.37
N HIS A 125 -3.54 8.12 0.45
CA HIS A 125 -3.08 6.74 0.60
C HIS A 125 -4.15 5.81 1.21
N VAL A 126 -5.05 6.33 2.06
CA VAL A 126 -6.25 5.58 2.51
C VAL A 126 -7.09 5.13 1.32
N VAL A 127 -7.34 6.02 0.36
CA VAL A 127 -8.15 5.73 -0.84
C VAL A 127 -7.40 4.78 -1.76
N TYR A 128 -6.13 5.04 -2.03
CA TYR A 128 -5.26 4.17 -2.82
C TYR A 128 -5.26 2.72 -2.28
N MET A 129 -4.98 2.56 -0.98
CA MET A 129 -4.93 1.24 -0.35
C MET A 129 -6.31 0.60 -0.26
N GLY A 130 -7.39 1.39 -0.10
CA GLY A 130 -8.75 0.90 -0.17
C GLY A 130 -9.08 0.28 -1.53
N ALA A 131 -8.71 0.96 -2.62
CA ALA A 131 -8.88 0.44 -3.98
C ALA A 131 -8.01 -0.81 -4.22
N ALA A 132 -6.76 -0.80 -3.75
CA ALA A 132 -5.86 -1.95 -3.85
C ALA A 132 -6.43 -3.18 -3.12
N PHE A 133 -6.83 -3.03 -1.86
CA PHE A 133 -7.46 -4.10 -1.10
C PHE A 133 -8.76 -4.59 -1.72
N ALA A 134 -9.54 -3.70 -2.35
CA ALA A 134 -10.76 -4.11 -3.04
C ALA A 134 -10.45 -5.03 -4.24
N ILE A 135 -9.49 -4.65 -5.08
CA ILE A 135 -9.08 -5.45 -6.24
C ILE A 135 -8.48 -6.79 -5.79
N ILE A 136 -7.62 -6.80 -4.78
CA ILE A 136 -7.05 -8.05 -4.22
C ILE A 136 -8.15 -8.93 -3.62
N GLY A 137 -9.09 -8.35 -2.88
CA GLY A 137 -10.24 -9.08 -2.33
C GLY A 137 -11.12 -9.68 -3.42
N LEU A 138 -11.42 -8.92 -4.48
CA LEU A 138 -12.17 -9.41 -5.64
C LEU A 138 -11.42 -10.53 -6.35
N PHE A 139 -10.10 -10.39 -6.51
CA PHE A 139 -9.27 -11.43 -7.12
C PHE A 139 -9.36 -12.76 -6.34
N TYR A 140 -9.13 -12.75 -5.03
CA TYR A 140 -9.12 -13.99 -4.22
C TYR A 140 -10.51 -14.54 -3.89
N LEU A 141 -11.53 -13.69 -3.74
CA LEU A 141 -12.84 -14.10 -3.20
C LEU A 141 -13.96 -14.15 -4.23
N ALA A 142 -13.82 -13.44 -5.35
CA ALA A 142 -14.89 -13.28 -6.35
C ALA A 142 -14.52 -13.76 -7.75
N THR A 143 -13.25 -14.09 -8.01
CA THR A 143 -12.83 -14.60 -9.32
C THR A 143 -13.08 -16.11 -9.40
N PRO A 144 -13.92 -16.58 -10.34
CA PRO A 144 -14.12 -18.02 -10.52
C PRO A 144 -12.90 -18.64 -11.19
N HIS A 145 -12.35 -19.69 -10.59
CA HIS A 145 -11.21 -20.48 -11.10
C HIS A 145 -10.02 -19.62 -11.58
N PRO A 146 -9.44 -18.78 -10.71
CA PRO A 146 -8.29 -17.97 -11.08
C PRO A 146 -7.11 -18.85 -11.46
N ASP A 147 -6.31 -18.39 -12.43
CA ASP A 147 -5.09 -19.07 -12.85
C ASP A 147 -4.11 -19.19 -11.67
N PRO A 148 -3.64 -20.41 -11.32
CA PRO A 148 -2.72 -20.63 -10.21
C PRO A 148 -1.46 -19.77 -10.27
N PHE A 149 -0.93 -19.50 -11.47
CA PHE A 149 0.24 -18.64 -11.63
C PHE A 149 -0.03 -17.25 -11.06
N TRP A 150 -1.17 -16.65 -11.37
CA TRP A 150 -1.54 -15.31 -10.91
C TRP A 150 -1.86 -15.27 -9.42
N VAL A 151 -2.42 -16.36 -8.86
CA VAL A 151 -2.66 -16.50 -7.43
C VAL A 151 -1.34 -16.47 -6.64
N TYR A 152 -0.36 -17.29 -7.05
CA TYR A 152 0.93 -17.35 -6.37
C TYR A 152 1.77 -16.09 -6.61
N LEU A 153 1.76 -15.55 -7.82
CA LEU A 153 2.47 -14.30 -8.13
C LEU A 153 1.94 -13.15 -7.28
N THR A 154 0.61 -13.00 -7.18
CA THR A 154 -0.03 -11.96 -6.36
C THR A 154 0.33 -12.14 -4.88
N ALA A 155 0.29 -13.37 -4.37
CA ALA A 155 0.65 -13.65 -2.97
C ALA A 155 2.13 -13.31 -2.68
N ALA A 156 3.05 -13.79 -3.51
CA ALA A 156 4.47 -13.51 -3.35
C ALA A 156 4.75 -12.00 -3.44
N TRP A 157 4.13 -11.33 -4.40
CA TRP A 157 4.28 -9.89 -4.59
C TRP A 157 3.76 -9.09 -3.40
N LEU A 158 2.56 -9.38 -2.90
CA LEU A 158 1.97 -8.69 -1.75
C LEU A 158 2.78 -8.94 -0.46
N TRP A 159 3.35 -10.13 -0.30
CA TRP A 159 4.25 -10.41 0.81
C TRP A 159 5.52 -9.55 0.75
N VAL A 160 6.18 -9.48 -0.43
CA VAL A 160 7.33 -8.59 -0.64
C VAL A 160 6.94 -7.13 -0.43
N HIS A 161 5.77 -6.72 -0.91
CA HIS A 161 5.22 -5.38 -0.70
C HIS A 161 5.14 -5.05 0.78
N VAL A 162 4.62 -5.96 1.61
CA VAL A 162 4.53 -5.74 3.07
C VAL A 162 5.90 -5.72 3.72
N VAL A 163 6.85 -6.57 3.33
CA VAL A 163 8.24 -6.53 3.84
C VAL A 163 8.89 -5.17 3.62
N ILE A 164 8.69 -4.58 2.43
CA ILE A 164 9.20 -3.24 2.10
C ILE A 164 8.38 -2.16 2.82
N GLY A 165 7.05 -2.33 2.91
CA GLY A 165 6.12 -1.40 3.55
C GLY A 165 6.33 -1.27 5.06
N VAL A 166 6.72 -2.34 5.76
CA VAL A 166 7.16 -2.26 7.16
C VAL A 166 8.61 -1.76 7.32
N HIS A 167 9.20 -1.32 6.21
CA HIS A 167 10.54 -0.73 6.15
C HIS A 167 11.67 -1.66 6.60
N ALA A 168 11.51 -2.99 6.48
CA ALA A 168 12.57 -3.93 6.86
C ALA A 168 13.92 -3.62 6.16
N PRO A 169 13.98 -3.28 4.86
CA PRO A 169 15.24 -2.88 4.23
C PRO A 169 15.85 -1.62 4.84
N MET A 170 15.03 -0.62 5.17
CA MET A 170 15.50 0.63 5.75
C MET A 170 16.01 0.43 7.18
N LYS A 171 15.30 -0.38 7.97
CA LYS A 171 15.70 -0.80 9.32
C LYS A 171 17.11 -1.43 9.30
N LEU A 172 17.38 -2.28 8.30
CA LEU A 172 18.69 -2.91 8.09
C LEU A 172 19.78 -1.98 7.57
N SER A 173 19.41 -0.90 6.86
CA SER A 173 20.40 -0.01 6.23
C SER A 173 21.23 0.81 7.22
N GLY A 174 20.74 1.00 8.46
CA GLY A 174 21.40 1.84 9.46
C GLY A 174 21.32 3.35 9.18
N ALA A 175 20.43 3.79 8.30
CA ALA A 175 20.24 5.20 7.97
C ALA A 175 19.92 6.06 9.21
N THR A 176 20.75 7.05 9.51
CA THR A 176 20.70 7.85 10.75
C THR A 176 19.42 8.69 10.91
N TRP A 177 18.79 9.07 9.80
CA TRP A 177 17.52 9.80 9.76
C TRP A 177 16.29 8.90 9.99
N PHE A 178 16.46 7.58 9.88
CA PHE A 178 15.35 6.63 10.06
C PHE A 178 15.15 6.33 11.56
N PRO A 179 13.90 6.27 12.05
CA PRO A 179 13.64 6.21 13.49
C PRO A 179 13.94 4.87 14.17
N TYR A 180 14.00 3.75 13.44
CA TYR A 180 14.01 2.41 14.03
C TYR A 180 14.89 1.41 13.28
N HIS A 181 15.69 0.59 13.95
CA HIS A 181 16.61 -0.36 13.28
C HIS A 181 16.42 -1.83 13.63
N GLY A 182 15.48 -2.17 14.52
CA GLY A 182 15.15 -3.56 14.80
C GLY A 182 14.36 -4.18 13.65
N VAL A 183 14.70 -5.38 13.19
CA VAL A 183 13.86 -6.17 12.25
C VAL A 183 13.19 -7.37 12.92
N LEU A 184 13.65 -7.74 14.11
CA LEU A 184 13.13 -8.87 14.88
C LEU A 184 12.07 -8.42 15.90
N ASP A 185 11.42 -7.28 15.67
CA ASP A 185 10.41 -6.73 16.55
C ASP A 185 8.99 -7.08 16.11
N VAL A 186 8.04 -6.95 17.03
CA VAL A 186 6.63 -7.25 16.78
C VAL A 186 6.06 -6.41 15.64
N GLY A 187 6.50 -5.15 15.48
CA GLY A 187 6.06 -4.25 14.41
C GLY A 187 6.55 -4.66 13.02
N THR A 188 7.57 -5.51 12.91
CA THR A 188 8.03 -6.09 11.64
C THR A 188 7.49 -7.51 11.45
N LEU A 189 7.67 -8.37 12.46
CA LEU A 189 7.39 -9.80 12.35
C LEU A 189 5.88 -10.08 12.27
N ALA A 190 5.05 -9.36 13.03
CA ALA A 190 3.62 -9.63 13.04
C ALA A 190 2.94 -9.27 11.70
N PRO A 191 3.20 -8.11 11.06
CA PRO A 191 2.64 -7.85 9.74
C PRO A 191 3.17 -8.81 8.67
N VAL A 192 4.48 -9.09 8.64
CA VAL A 192 5.09 -9.97 7.63
C VAL A 192 4.57 -11.41 7.76
N GLY A 193 4.57 -11.96 8.98
CA GLY A 193 4.07 -13.32 9.24
C GLY A 193 2.56 -13.42 9.10
N GLY A 194 1.82 -12.42 9.59
CA GLY A 194 0.36 -12.36 9.50
C GLY A 194 -0.12 -12.28 8.05
N VAL A 195 0.49 -11.43 7.23
CA VAL A 195 0.17 -11.32 5.80
C VAL A 195 0.54 -12.60 5.06
N ALA A 196 1.68 -13.23 5.36
CA ALA A 196 2.02 -14.53 4.77
C ALA A 196 0.93 -15.59 5.05
N ALA A 197 0.48 -15.68 6.31
CA ALA A 197 -0.57 -16.62 6.70
C ALA A 197 -1.93 -16.32 6.02
N ILE A 198 -2.32 -15.05 5.96
CA ILE A 198 -3.55 -14.60 5.29
C ILE A 198 -3.50 -14.92 3.79
N LEU A 199 -2.39 -14.59 3.12
CA LEU A 199 -2.22 -14.83 1.69
C LEU A 199 -2.16 -16.33 1.37
N ALA A 200 -1.57 -17.15 2.24
CA ALA A 200 -1.62 -18.62 2.10
C ALA A 200 -3.07 -19.12 2.20
N GLY A 201 -3.84 -18.64 3.18
CA GLY A 201 -5.25 -18.98 3.34
C GLY A 201 -6.11 -18.56 2.16
N PHE A 202 -5.93 -17.33 1.66
CA PHE A 202 -6.65 -16.85 0.47
C PHE A 202 -6.23 -17.58 -0.80
N SER A 203 -4.95 -17.90 -0.97
CA SER A 203 -4.48 -18.69 -2.11
C SER A 203 -5.07 -20.09 -2.11
N TRP A 204 -5.11 -20.76 -0.95
CA TRP A 204 -5.79 -22.05 -0.80
C TRP A 204 -7.28 -21.95 -1.10
N TRP A 205 -7.96 -20.91 -0.59
CA TRP A 205 -9.38 -20.68 -0.86
C TRP A 205 -9.69 -20.46 -2.34
N ALA A 206 -8.83 -19.73 -3.06
CA ALA A 206 -9.03 -19.38 -4.46
C ALA A 206 -8.78 -20.56 -5.41
N LEU A 207 -7.99 -21.56 -5.00
CA LEU A 207 -7.57 -22.69 -5.85
C LEU A 207 -8.35 -23.99 -5.61
N ARG A 208 -9.29 -24.00 -4.67
CA ARG A 208 -10.18 -25.13 -4.40
C ARG A 208 -11.43 -25.10 -5.29
#